data_AF-A0A4P6VP71-F1
#
_entry.id   AF-A0A4P6VP71-F1
#
_cell.length_a   1.000
_cell.length_b   1.000
_cell.length_c   1.000
_cell.angle_alpha   90.00
_cell.angle_beta   90.00
_cell.angle_gamma   90.00
#
_symmetry.space_group_name_H-M   'P 1'
#
loop_
_entity.id
_entity.type
_entity.pdbx_description
1 polymer ?
#
loop_
_entity_poly.entity_id
_entity_poly.type
_entity_poly.pdbx_seq_one_letter_code
_entity_poly.pdbx_strand_id
1 'polypeptide(L)'
;MKKSDQTVQLSVRLPAQSHQNLVIEAERQGATVAEIARQRLQQAEKQLELNELLRGLASMLTQNMFTITSFVAGLNAEEHENVKAKLEVQLKRRLK
;
A
#
# COMPACT_ATOMS: atom_id res chain seq x y z
N MET A 1 19.80 -31.69 -15.78
CA MET A 1 18.51 -32.08 -15.17
C MET A 1 17.51 -30.97 -15.47
N LYS A 2 16.45 -31.26 -16.25
CA LYS A 2 15.42 -30.26 -16.57
C LYS A 2 14.57 -30.03 -15.31
N LYS A 3 14.60 -28.81 -14.75
CA LYS A 3 13.60 -28.38 -13.76
C LYS A 3 12.26 -28.42 -14.48
N SER A 4 11.40 -29.38 -14.15
CA SER A 4 10.02 -29.33 -14.58
C SER A 4 9.38 -28.13 -13.88
N ASP A 5 9.00 -27.10 -14.64
CA ASP A 5 8.08 -26.07 -14.15
C ASP A 5 6.76 -26.77 -13.82
N GLN A 6 6.59 -27.16 -12.56
CA GLN A 6 5.38 -27.78 -12.09
C GLN A 6 4.31 -26.69 -12.02
N THR A 7 3.34 -26.76 -12.93
CA THR A 7 2.14 -25.93 -12.88
C THR A 7 1.30 -26.35 -11.68
N VAL A 8 1.40 -25.59 -10.59
CA VAL A 8 0.61 -25.82 -9.38
C VAL A 8 -0.83 -25.36 -9.62
N GLN A 9 -1.78 -26.29 -9.56
CA GLN A 9 -3.21 -25.95 -9.55
C GLN A 9 -3.64 -25.65 -8.12
N LEU A 10 -4.13 -24.43 -7.89
CA LEU A 10 -4.64 -23.97 -6.60
C LEU A 10 -6.17 -23.84 -6.68
N SER A 11 -6.88 -24.43 -5.72
CA SER A 11 -8.32 -24.25 -5.57
C SER A 11 -8.60 -23.34 -4.39
N VAL A 12 -9.46 -22.34 -4.59
CA VAL A 12 -9.78 -21.33 -3.58
C VAL A 12 -11.28 -21.26 -3.42
N ARG A 13 -11.76 -21.20 -2.18
CA ARG A 13 -13.17 -20.99 -1.88
C ARG A 13 -13.46 -19.49 -1.85
N LEU A 14 -14.48 -19.08 -2.60
CA LEU A 14 -14.94 -17.70 -2.69
C LEU A 14 -16.40 -17.63 -2.24
N PRO A 15 -16.85 -16.48 -1.69
CA PRO A 15 -18.27 -16.21 -1.53
C PRO A 15 -19.02 -16.36 -2.86
N ALA A 16 -20.25 -16.87 -2.81
CA ALA A 16 -21.04 -17.20 -4.00
C ALA A 16 -21.18 -15.99 -4.96
N GLN A 17 -21.44 -14.80 -4.41
CA GLN A 17 -21.56 -13.57 -5.19
C GLN A 17 -20.26 -13.19 -5.89
N SER A 18 -19.11 -13.33 -5.21
CA SER A 18 -17.80 -13.04 -5.79
C SER A 18 -17.47 -14.00 -6.93
N HIS A 19 -17.77 -15.29 -6.74
CA HIS A 19 -17.61 -16.29 -7.80
C HIS A 19 -18.50 -15.96 -9.01
N GLN A 20 -19.78 -15.65 -8.79
CA GLN A 20 -20.71 -15.32 -9.86
C GLN A 20 -20.26 -14.10 -10.67
N ASN A 21 -19.72 -13.07 -10.00
CA ASN A 21 -19.17 -11.90 -10.69
C ASN A 21 -17.97 -12.26 -11.58
N LEU A 22 -17.09 -13.16 -11.13
CA LEU A 22 -15.97 -13.64 -11.94
C LEU A 22 -16.42 -14.45 -13.14
N VAL A 23 -17.47 -15.27 -12.98
CA VAL A 23 -18.06 -16.05 -14.09
C VAL A 23 -18.65 -15.12 -15.15
N ILE A 24 -19.45 -14.13 -14.74
CA ILE A 24 -20.04 -13.15 -15.67
C ILE A 24 -18.95 -12.38 -16.42
N GLU A 25 -17.88 -11.99 -15.75
CA GLU A 25 -16.76 -11.30 -16.37
C GLU A 25 -15.99 -12.20 -17.35
N ALA A 26 -15.75 -13.45 -16.97
CA ALA A 26 -15.12 -14.46 -17.82
C ALA A 26 -15.93 -14.69 -19.10
N GLU A 27 -17.26 -14.84 -18.98
CA GLU A 27 -18.18 -14.97 -20.12
C GLU A 27 -18.12 -13.75 -21.04
N ARG A 28 -18.12 -12.53 -20.49
CA ARG A 28 -18.05 -11.29 -21.26
C ARG A 28 -16.76 -11.13 -22.05
N GLN A 29 -15.65 -11.62 -21.50
CA GLN A 29 -14.32 -11.48 -22.09
C GLN A 29 -13.91 -12.70 -22.93
N GLY A 30 -14.74 -13.76 -22.97
CA GLY A 30 -14.39 -15.02 -23.64
C GLY A 30 -13.17 -15.70 -23.01
N ALA A 31 -12.97 -15.52 -21.71
CA ALA A 31 -11.83 -16.01 -20.95
C ALA A 31 -12.26 -17.03 -19.89
N THR A 32 -11.30 -17.70 -19.26
CA THR A 32 -11.59 -18.59 -18.12
C THR A 32 -11.66 -17.81 -16.81
N VAL A 33 -12.48 -18.30 -15.87
CA VAL A 33 -12.58 -17.72 -14.51
C VAL A 33 -11.21 -17.61 -13.83
N ALA A 34 -10.33 -18.59 -14.07
CA ALA A 34 -8.97 -18.59 -13.51
C ALA A 34 -8.06 -17.52 -14.12
N GLU A 35 -8.26 -17.14 -15.39
CA GLU A 35 -7.51 -16.05 -16.02
C GLU A 35 -7.98 -14.69 -15.48
N ILE A 36 -9.30 -14.48 -15.38
CA ILE A 36 -9.86 -13.26 -14.78
C ILE A 36 -9.41 -13.10 -13.32
N ALA A 37 -9.45 -14.18 -12.55
CA ALA A 37 -8.97 -14.16 -11.17
C ALA A 37 -7.48 -13.78 -11.09
N ARG A 38 -6.63 -14.31 -11.98
CA ARG A 38 -5.20 -13.95 -12.06
C ARG A 38 -5.00 -12.49 -12.43
N GLN A 39 -5.74 -11.97 -13.41
CA GLN A 39 -5.67 -10.56 -13.79
C GLN A 39 -6.06 -9.64 -12.63
N ARG A 40 -7.14 -9.96 -11.91
CA ARG A 40 -7.57 -9.17 -10.74
C ARG A 40 -6.53 -9.20 -9.61
N LEU A 41 -5.90 -10.35 -9.36
CA LEU A 41 -4.81 -10.44 -8.40
C LEU A 41 -3.62 -9.55 -8.79
N GLN A 42 -3.18 -9.61 -10.06
CA GLN A 42 -2.11 -8.75 -10.55
C GLN A 42 -2.46 -7.25 -10.46
N GLN A 43 -3.72 -6.89 -10.70
CA GLN A 43 -4.18 -5.51 -10.53
C GLN A 43 -4.15 -5.08 -9.07
N ALA A 44 -4.56 -5.95 -8.15
CA ALA A 44 -4.52 -5.68 -6.71
C ALA A 44 -3.09 -5.53 -6.20
N GLU A 45 -2.15 -6.38 -6.65
CA GLU A 45 -0.72 -6.26 -6.35
C GLU A 45 -0.17 -4.90 -6.80
N LYS A 46 -0.44 -4.49 -8.03
CA LYS A 46 -0.03 -3.18 -8.55
C LYS A 46 -0.64 -2.02 -7.75
N GLN A 47 -1.89 -2.14 -7.30
CA GLN A 47 -2.53 -1.12 -6.46
C GLN A 47 -1.86 -1.03 -5.08
N LEU A 48 -1.42 -2.15 -4.51
CA LEU A 48 -0.67 -2.15 -3.26
C LEU A 48 0.69 -1.48 -3.42
N GLU A 49 1.45 -1.82 -4.47
CA GLU A 49 2.73 -1.16 -4.79
C GLU A 49 2.55 0.35 -4.95
N LEU A 50 1.52 0.78 -5.68
CA LEU A 50 1.23 2.20 -5.89
C LEU A 50 0.89 2.91 -4.57
N ASN A 51 0.12 2.26 -3.69
CA ASN A 51 -0.18 2.80 -2.36
C ASN A 51 1.07 2.93 -1.50
N GLU A 52 2.02 2.00 -1.58
CA GLU A 52 3.30 2.12 -0.89
C GLU A 52 4.14 3.29 -1.41
N LEU A 53 4.20 3.48 -2.73
CA LEU A 53 4.87 4.62 -3.34
C LEU A 53 4.23 5.95 -2.92
N LEU A 54 2.90 6.04 -2.91
CA LEU A 54 2.19 7.22 -2.43
C LEU A 54 2.46 7.50 -0.95
N ARG A 55 2.52 6.47 -0.11
CA ARG A 55 2.92 6.61 1.31
C ARG A 55 4.35 7.11 1.43
N GLY A 56 5.28 6.60 0.63
CA GLY A 56 6.66 7.07 0.57
C GLY A 56 6.76 8.54 0.16
N LEU A 57 6.06 8.93 -0.89
CA LEU A 57 5.97 10.32 -1.34
C LEU A 57 5.37 11.24 -0.26
N ALA A 58 4.28 10.81 0.40
CA ALA A 58 3.68 11.56 1.49
C ALA A 58 4.65 11.72 2.68
N SER A 59 5.40 10.68 3.02
CA SER A 59 6.45 10.76 4.05
C SER A 59 7.55 11.75 3.67
N MET A 60 8.02 11.72 2.41
CA MET A 60 9.03 12.67 1.94
C MET A 60 8.51 14.10 1.92
N LEU A 61 7.27 14.32 1.46
CA LEU A 61 6.66 15.65 1.45
C LEU A 61 6.47 16.19 2.87
N THR A 62 6.02 15.37 3.81
CA THR A 62 5.84 15.79 5.21
C THR A 62 7.18 16.08 5.89
N GLN A 63 8.20 15.24 5.67
CA GLN A 63 9.56 15.50 6.16
C GLN A 63 10.14 16.78 5.54
N ASN A 64 10.07 16.93 4.23
CA ASN A 64 10.62 18.10 3.53
C ASN A 64 9.84 19.38 3.87
N MET A 65 8.51 19.31 3.98
CA MET A 65 7.69 20.45 4.40
C MET A 65 7.98 20.83 5.86
N PHE A 66 8.23 19.86 6.74
CA PHE A 66 8.68 20.13 8.11
C PHE A 66 10.05 20.81 8.11
N THR A 67 11.03 20.28 7.35
CA THR A 67 12.38 20.86 7.23
C THR A 67 12.35 22.27 6.65
N ILE A 68 11.53 22.50 5.62
CA ILE A 68 11.38 23.82 4.98
C ILE A 68 10.67 24.79 5.93
N THR A 69 9.58 24.37 6.59
CA THR A 69 8.91 25.26 7.56
C THR A 69 9.78 25.54 8.77
N SER A 70 10.59 24.59 9.25
CA SER A 70 11.55 24.84 10.33
C SER A 70 12.68 25.77 9.92
N PHE A 71 13.18 25.63 8.68
CA PHE A 71 14.24 26.49 8.16
C PHE A 71 13.73 27.91 7.86
N VAL A 72 12.55 28.04 7.25
CA VAL A 72 11.90 29.33 6.94
C VAL A 72 11.38 30.02 8.22
N ALA A 73 10.94 29.26 9.22
CA ALA A 73 10.56 29.80 10.53
C ALA A 73 11.76 30.11 11.44
N GLY A 74 13.00 29.86 10.99
CA GLY A 74 14.21 30.21 11.73
C GLY A 74 14.46 29.38 13.00
N LEU A 75 13.97 28.14 13.06
CA LEU A 75 14.28 27.23 14.17
C LEU A 75 15.75 26.83 14.09
N ASN A 76 16.59 27.50 14.88
CA ASN A 76 17.99 27.12 15.09
C ASN A 76 18.08 25.69 15.65
N ALA A 77 19.24 25.03 15.45
CA ALA A 77 19.45 23.63 15.82
C ALA A 77 19.08 23.27 17.28
N GLU A 78 19.16 24.21 18.21
CA GLU A 78 18.74 24.03 19.62
C GLU A 78 17.21 24.01 19.81
N GLU A 79 16.44 24.68 18.95
CA GLU A 79 14.97 24.70 19.02
C GLU A 79 14.35 23.44 18.40
N HIS A 80 15.05 22.81 17.45
CA HIS A 80 14.65 21.54 16.84
C HIS A 80 14.57 20.40 17.86
N GLU A 81 15.57 20.27 18.76
CA GLU A 81 15.55 19.26 19.83
C GLU A 81 14.43 19.54 20.85
N ASN A 82 14.18 20.80 21.17
CA ASN A 82 13.12 21.20 22.10
C ASN A 82 11.71 20.95 21.54
N VAL A 83 11.48 21.17 20.25
CA VAL A 83 10.20 20.89 19.60
C VAL A 83 9.96 19.38 19.49
N LYS A 84 11.01 18.60 19.15
CA LYS A 84 10.94 17.13 19.13
C LYS A 84 10.59 16.55 20.51
N ALA A 85 11.23 17.05 21.58
CA ALA A 85 10.91 16.66 22.95
C ALA A 85 9.47 17.04 23.36
N LYS A 86 8.99 18.23 22.98
CA LYS A 86 7.60 18.66 23.26
C LYS A 86 6.57 17.82 22.52
N LEU A 87 6.84 17.45 21.27
CA LEU A 87 5.96 16.58 20.46
C LEU A 87 5.86 15.16 21.06
N GLU A 88 6.98 14.57 21.51
CA GLU A 88 6.96 13.26 22.17
C GLU A 88 6.12 13.27 23.46
N VAL A 89 6.18 14.35 24.23
CA VAL A 89 5.36 14.51 25.45
C VAL A 89 3.87 14.64 25.10
N GLN A 90 3.52 15.38 24.05
CA GLN A 90 2.12 15.53 23.61
C GLN A 90 1.56 14.23 23.02
N LEU A 91 2.35 13.47 22.27
CA LEU A 91 1.97 12.17 21.72
C LEU A 91 1.75 11.13 22.82
N LYS A 92 2.61 11.07 23.85
CA LYS A 92 2.43 10.19 25.01
C LYS A 92 1.18 10.53 25.84
N ARG A 93 0.76 11.80 25.87
CA ARG A 93 -0.47 12.22 26.58
C ARG A 93 -1.76 11.84 25.85
N ARG A 94 -1.74 11.67 24.52
CA ARG A 94 -2.90 11.27 23.72
C ARG A 94 -3.12 9.75 23.65
N LEU A 95 -2.16 8.95 24.13
CA LEU A 95 -2.23 7.49 24.21
C LEU A 95 -2.72 6.98 25.58
N LYS A 96 -3.17 7.88 26.47
CA LYS A 96 -3.90 7.58 27.71
C LYS A 96 -5.37 7.93 27.52
#